data_AF-A0A9X7E0V7-F1
#
_entry.id   AF-A0A9X7E0V7-F1
#
_cell.length_a   1.000
_cell.length_b   1.000
_cell.length_c   1.000
_cell.angle_alpha   90.00
_cell.angle_beta   90.00
_cell.angle_gamma   90.00
#
_symmetry.space_group_name_H-M   'P 1'
#
loop_
_entity.id
_entity.type
_entity.pdbx_description
1 polymer ?
#
loop_
_entity_poly.entity_id
_entity_poly.type
_entity_poly.pdbx_seq_one_letter_code
_entity_poly.pdbx_strand_id
1 'polypeptide(L)'
;MNTLKENQKLNYFFDSFFKNHPIENDVFVIEANEKYFFFEHDTVIDMIKNFTQKDQDYIRRQLQIYNYLNQDLRICLMQIASDYIRRLIGKHTKWTVRSYPYNGVQPRYV
;
A
#
# COMPACT_ATOMS: atom_id res chain seq x y z
N MET A 1 -3.42 14.29 22.60
CA MET A 1 -2.11 14.98 22.56
C MET A 1 -1.04 13.90 22.45
N ASN A 2 -0.36 13.81 21.29
CA ASN A 2 0.89 13.06 21.00
C ASN A 2 0.96 12.35 19.63
N THR A 3 -0.03 12.53 18.73
CA THR A 3 0.01 11.97 17.36
C THR A 3 1.30 12.32 16.60
N LEU A 4 1.84 13.53 16.80
CA LEU A 4 3.10 13.96 16.18
C LEU A 4 4.32 13.18 16.71
N LYS A 5 4.35 12.87 18.02
CA LYS A 5 5.43 12.10 18.66
C LYS A 5 5.35 10.61 18.28
N GLU A 6 4.14 10.09 18.12
CA GLU A 6 3.91 8.71 17.69
C GLU A 6 4.31 8.49 16.22
N ASN A 7 3.95 9.42 15.33
CA ASN A 7 4.41 9.41 13.93
C ASN A 7 5.94 9.45 13.83
N GLN A 8 6.60 10.30 14.62
CA GLN A 8 8.07 10.37 14.65
C GLN A 8 8.70 9.04 15.10
N LYS A 9 8.10 8.36 16.08
CA LYS A 9 8.57 7.05 16.56
C LYS A 9 8.43 5.95 15.50
N LEU A 10 7.34 5.97 14.73
CA LEU A 10 7.14 5.00 13.64
C LEU A 10 8.07 5.26 12.46
N ASN A 11 8.28 6.52 12.06
CA ASN A 11 9.24 6.86 11.02
C ASN A 11 10.65 6.37 11.40
N TYR A 12 11.07 6.62 12.64
CA TYR A 12 12.33 6.10 13.17
C TYR A 12 12.40 4.57 13.14
N PHE A 13 11.29 3.88 13.45
CA PHE A 13 11.22 2.43 13.33
C PHE A 13 11.48 1.97 11.89
N PHE A 14 10.78 2.53 10.89
CA PHE A 14 10.95 2.10 9.50
C PHE A 14 12.37 2.36 9.00
N ASP A 15 12.91 3.55 9.25
CA ASP A 15 14.28 3.91 8.85
C ASP A 15 15.31 2.94 9.47
N SER A 16 15.20 2.67 10.76
CA SER A 16 16.09 1.73 11.46
C SER A 16 15.89 0.28 10.98
N PHE A 17 14.65 -0.13 10.75
CA PHE A 17 14.33 -1.49 10.33
C PHE A 17 14.93 -1.81 8.97
N PHE A 18 14.71 -0.97 7.96
CA PHE A 18 15.22 -1.22 6.60
C PHE A 18 16.72 -0.97 6.47
N LYS A 19 17.32 -0.13 7.33
CA LYS A 19 18.78 -0.03 7.43
C LYS A 19 19.44 -1.34 7.90
N ASN A 20 18.78 -2.08 8.79
CA ASN A 20 19.28 -3.35 9.32
C ASN A 20 18.90 -4.57 8.46
N HIS A 21 17.88 -4.43 7.61
CA HIS A 21 17.40 -5.47 6.70
C HIS A 21 17.33 -4.89 5.28
N PRO A 22 18.48 -4.62 4.64
CA PRO A 22 18.53 -3.99 3.33
C PRO A 22 17.88 -4.90 2.28
N ILE A 23 17.17 -4.26 1.35
CA ILE A 23 16.56 -4.91 0.19
C ILE A 23 17.28 -4.36 -1.04
N GLU A 24 17.96 -5.22 -1.79
CA GLU A 24 18.86 -4.81 -2.85
C GLU A 24 18.13 -4.55 -4.18
N ASN A 25 18.14 -3.28 -4.64
CA ASN A 25 17.81 -2.85 -6.01
C ASN A 25 16.55 -3.49 -6.63
N ASP A 26 15.51 -3.67 -5.83
CA ASP A 26 14.26 -4.28 -6.29
C ASP A 26 13.27 -3.22 -6.81
N VAL A 27 12.71 -3.51 -7.98
CA VAL A 27 11.56 -2.80 -8.55
C VAL A 27 10.35 -3.71 -8.46
N PHE A 28 9.34 -3.27 -7.74
CA PHE A 28 8.06 -3.96 -7.64
C PHE A 28 7.18 -3.61 -8.84
N VAL A 29 6.70 -4.63 -9.53
CA VAL A 29 5.72 -4.49 -10.61
C VAL A 29 4.36 -4.89 -10.07
N ILE A 30 3.42 -3.95 -10.09
CA ILE A 30 2.07 -4.13 -9.57
C ILE A 30 1.09 -3.99 -10.71
N GLU A 31 0.33 -5.05 -10.96
CA GLU A 31 -0.77 -5.02 -11.90
C GLU A 31 -2.09 -4.70 -11.19
N ALA A 32 -2.78 -3.67 -11.68
CA ALA A 32 -4.12 -3.34 -11.20
C ALA A 32 -4.95 -2.66 -12.30
N ASN A 33 -6.18 -3.14 -12.52
CA ASN A 33 -7.12 -2.61 -13.50
C ASN A 33 -6.49 -2.47 -14.91
N GLU A 34 -5.88 -3.56 -15.38
CA GLU A 34 -5.23 -3.67 -16.70
C GLU A 34 -4.07 -2.67 -16.91
N LYS A 35 -3.54 -2.10 -15.82
CA LYS A 35 -2.39 -1.20 -15.83
C LYS A 35 -1.27 -1.75 -14.96
N TYR A 36 -0.04 -1.46 -15.37
CA TYR A 36 1.17 -1.79 -14.63
C TYR A 36 1.73 -0.55 -13.94
N PHE A 37 2.10 -0.70 -12.67
CA PHE A 37 2.74 0.31 -11.86
C PHE A 37 4.09 -0.22 -11.39
N PHE A 38 5.11 0.63 -11.47
CA PHE A 38 6.49 0.29 -11.12
C PHE A 38 6.88 1.11 -9.90
N PHE A 39 7.34 0.44 -8.84
CA PHE A 39 7.77 1.08 -7.61
C PHE A 39 9.15 0.60 -7.21
N GLU A 40 10.07 1.52 -7.05
CA GLU A 40 11.32 1.25 -6.35
C GLU A 40 11.05 1.02 -4.87
N HIS A 41 11.88 0.20 -4.24
CA HIS A 41 11.83 -0.09 -2.81
C HIS A 41 11.70 1.17 -1.95
N ASP A 42 12.55 2.18 -2.17
CA ASP A 42 12.56 3.41 -1.36
C ASP A 42 11.26 4.21 -1.53
N THR A 43 10.67 4.18 -2.73
CA THR A 43 9.36 4.80 -2.99
C THR A 43 8.26 4.12 -2.16
N VAL A 44 8.31 2.79 -2.00
CA VAL A 44 7.34 2.07 -1.16
C VAL A 44 7.51 2.44 0.32
N ILE A 45 8.74 2.59 0.80
CA ILE A 45 9.00 3.03 2.18
C ILE A 45 8.46 4.44 2.42
N ASP A 46 8.73 5.38 1.52
CA ASP A 46 8.24 6.75 1.64
C ASP A 46 6.71 6.81 1.54
N MET A 47 6.10 5.96 0.71
CA MET A 47 4.66 5.78 0.68
C MET A 47 4.11 5.33 2.04
N ILE A 48 4.73 4.34 2.70
CA ILE A 48 4.31 3.85 4.02
C ILE A 48 4.35 4.96 5.08
N LYS A 49 5.38 5.81 5.07
CA LYS A 49 5.53 6.94 6.00
C LYS A 49 4.40 7.98 5.86
N ASN A 50 3.73 8.02 4.71
CA ASN A 50 2.60 8.91 4.45
C ASN A 50 1.24 8.29 4.80
N PHE A 51 1.18 7.05 5.27
CA PHE A 51 -0.08 6.42 5.67
C PHE A 51 -0.59 6.92 7.03
N THR A 52 -1.83 6.58 7.35
CA THR A 52 -2.38 6.87 8.69
C THR A 52 -1.61 6.11 9.77
N GLN A 53 -1.50 6.66 10.97
CA GLN A 53 -0.85 6.00 12.11
C GLN A 53 -1.32 4.56 12.32
N LYS A 54 -2.63 4.30 12.16
CA LYS A 54 -3.22 2.95 12.27
C LYS A 54 -2.67 2.00 11.21
N ASP A 55 -2.57 2.45 9.98
CA ASP A 55 -2.04 1.64 8.87
C ASP A 55 -0.53 1.41 9.04
N GLN A 56 0.22 2.44 9.48
CA GLN A 56 1.64 2.29 9.79
C GLN A 56 1.88 1.28 10.92
N ASP A 57 1.09 1.31 11.98
CA ASP A 57 1.18 0.32 13.07
C ASP A 57 0.85 -1.09 12.60
N TYR A 58 -0.11 -1.24 11.70
CA TYR A 58 -0.42 -2.53 11.08
C TYR A 58 0.77 -3.04 10.25
N ILE A 59 1.34 -2.17 9.40
CA ILE A 59 2.50 -2.50 8.54
C ILE A 59 3.72 -2.85 9.39
N ARG A 60 4.00 -2.09 10.45
CA ARG A 60 5.06 -2.41 11.42
C ARG A 60 4.92 -3.83 11.94
N ARG A 61 3.72 -4.23 12.36
CA ARG A 61 3.47 -5.60 12.87
C ARG A 61 3.72 -6.64 11.78
N GLN A 62 3.29 -6.40 10.55
CA GLN A 62 3.54 -7.31 9.42
C GLN A 62 5.03 -7.49 9.17
N LEU A 63 5.79 -6.39 9.07
CA LEU A 63 7.25 -6.43 8.88
C LEU A 63 7.96 -7.20 9.99
N GLN A 64 7.57 -6.97 11.25
CA GLN A 64 8.13 -7.70 12.38
C GLN A 64 7.84 -9.20 12.32
N ILE A 65 6.64 -9.60 11.88
CA ILE A 65 6.26 -11.01 11.72
C ILE A 65 7.08 -11.65 10.59
N TYR A 66 7.15 -11.02 9.42
CA TYR A 66 7.94 -11.52 8.29
C TYR A 66 9.41 -11.69 8.70
N ASN A 67 9.98 -10.71 9.38
CA ASN A 67 11.36 -10.80 9.85
C ASN A 67 11.57 -11.92 10.87
N TYR A 68 10.66 -12.06 11.84
CA TYR A 68 10.72 -13.12 12.85
C TYR A 68 10.65 -14.53 12.21
N LEU A 69 9.86 -14.66 11.14
CA LEU A 69 9.73 -15.90 10.39
C LEU A 69 10.83 -16.09 9.33
N ASN A 70 11.81 -15.17 9.23
CA ASN A 70 12.82 -15.12 8.16
C ASN A 70 12.21 -15.19 6.75
N GLN A 71 11.03 -14.61 6.58
CA GLN A 71 10.36 -14.50 5.29
C GLN A 71 10.91 -13.32 4.50
N ASP A 72 10.78 -13.43 3.17
CA ASP A 72 11.23 -12.39 2.26
C ASP A 72 10.40 -11.10 2.43
N LEU A 73 11.04 -10.05 2.93
CA LEU A 73 10.42 -8.74 3.17
C LEU A 73 9.94 -8.09 1.87
N ARG A 74 10.50 -8.47 0.72
CA ARG A 74 10.07 -8.00 -0.60
C ARG A 74 8.63 -8.39 -0.90
N ILE A 75 8.25 -9.61 -0.51
CA ILE A 75 6.89 -10.10 -0.65
C ILE A 75 5.95 -9.24 0.21
N CYS A 76 6.34 -8.95 1.45
CA CYS A 76 5.56 -8.09 2.34
C CYS A 76 5.35 -6.69 1.74
N LEU A 77 6.41 -6.06 1.25
CA LEU A 77 6.35 -4.73 0.62
C LEU A 77 5.50 -4.74 -0.65
N MET A 78 5.67 -5.74 -1.51
CA MET A 78 4.88 -5.88 -2.74
C MET A 78 3.39 -6.01 -2.42
N GLN A 79 3.02 -6.76 -1.37
CA GLN A 79 1.63 -6.87 -0.92
C GLN A 79 1.08 -5.53 -0.42
N ILE A 80 1.85 -4.81 0.41
CA ILE A 80 1.46 -3.48 0.93
C ILE A 80 1.22 -2.50 -0.22
N ALA A 81 2.15 -2.41 -1.16
CA ALA A 81 2.05 -1.53 -2.31
C ALA A 81 0.88 -1.94 -3.24
N SER A 82 0.69 -3.24 -3.46
CA SER A 82 -0.43 -3.76 -4.27
C SER A 82 -1.78 -3.38 -3.68
N ASP A 83 -1.93 -3.55 -2.37
CA ASP A 83 -3.16 -3.20 -1.66
C ASP A 83 -3.40 -1.69 -1.67
N TYR A 84 -2.35 -0.87 -1.55
CA TYR A 84 -2.45 0.57 -1.71
C TYR A 84 -2.99 0.97 -3.08
N ILE A 85 -2.40 0.43 -4.16
CA ILE A 85 -2.81 0.73 -5.54
C ILE A 85 -4.23 0.26 -5.81
N ARG A 86 -4.61 -0.94 -5.36
CA ARG A 86 -6.00 -1.43 -5.46
C ARG A 86 -6.97 -0.53 -4.71
N ARG A 87 -6.62 -0.05 -3.51
CA ARG A 87 -7.45 0.90 -2.76
C ARG A 87 -7.53 2.26 -3.44
N LEU A 88 -6.43 2.74 -4.04
CA LEU A 88 -6.39 4.01 -4.76
C LEU A 88 -7.28 3.98 -6.00
N ILE A 89 -7.10 2.96 -6.84
CA ILE A 89 -7.91 2.74 -8.06
C ILE A 89 -9.35 2.42 -7.69
N GLY A 90 -9.59 1.53 -6.73
CA GLY A 90 -10.91 1.14 -6.25
C GLY A 90 -11.69 2.30 -5.61
N LYS A 91 -11.00 3.22 -4.93
CA LYS A 91 -11.60 4.49 -4.50
C LYS A 91 -11.95 5.33 -5.72
N HIS A 92 -11.04 5.51 -6.68
CA HIS A 92 -11.31 6.27 -7.90
C HIS A 92 -12.51 5.73 -8.68
N THR A 93 -12.66 4.40 -8.81
CA THR A 93 -13.85 3.78 -9.44
C THR A 93 -15.12 4.03 -8.64
N LYS A 94 -15.08 3.96 -7.30
CA LYS A 94 -16.24 4.31 -6.46
C LYS A 94 -16.63 5.80 -6.52
N TRP A 95 -15.67 6.70 -6.70
CA TRP A 95 -15.95 8.12 -6.93
C TRP A 95 -16.54 8.37 -8.33
N THR A 96 -16.13 7.61 -9.36
CA THR A 96 -16.78 7.64 -10.68
C THR A 96 -18.14 6.94 -10.70
N VAL A 97 -18.38 5.95 -9.83
CA VAL A 97 -19.71 5.37 -9.56
C VAL A 97 -20.46 6.27 -8.57
N ARG A 98 -20.58 7.54 -8.93
CA ARG A 98 -21.62 8.44 -8.43
C ARG A 98 -22.41 9.04 -9.60
N SER A 99 -22.44 8.33 -10.72
CA SER A 99 -23.32 8.62 -11.86
C SER A 99 -24.67 7.94 -11.64
N TYR A 100 -25.66 8.76 -11.27
CA TYR A 100 -27.13 8.65 -11.37
C TYR A 100 -27.83 7.30 -11.14
N PRO A 101 -29.03 7.29 -10.50
CA PRO A 101 -29.84 6.08 -10.40
C PRO A 101 -30.18 5.60 -11.81
N TYR A 102 -29.81 4.35 -12.10
CA TYR A 102 -30.18 3.62 -13.30
C TYR A 102 -31.70 3.39 -13.28
N ASN A 103 -32.48 4.32 -13.86
CA ASN A 103 -33.88 4.07 -14.16
C ASN A 103 -33.95 3.12 -15.35
N GLY A 104 -34.27 1.87 -15.04
CA GLY A 104 -34.17 0.74 -15.94
C GLY A 104 -34.94 0.89 -17.25
N VAL A 105 -34.20 0.79 -18.34
CA VAL A 105 -34.74 0.37 -19.63
C VAL A 105 -33.76 -0.62 -20.24
N GLN A 106 -34.21 -1.86 -20.40
CA GLN A 106 -33.44 -2.98 -20.93
C GLN A 106 -33.19 -2.80 -22.44
N PRO A 107 -32.02 -3.19 -22.98
CA PRO A 107 -31.81 -3.18 -24.42
C PRO A 107 -32.51 -4.39 -25.06
N ARG A 108 -33.37 -4.12 -26.05
CA ARG A 108 -33.84 -5.15 -27.00
C ARG A 108 -32.71 -5.43 -27.99
N TYR A 109 -32.36 -6.70 -28.14
CA TYR A 109 -31.53 -7.18 -29.23
C TYR A 109 -32.36 -7.18 -30.51
N VAL A 110 -31.78 -6.66 -31.60
CA VAL A 110 -32.33 -6.73 -32.97
C VAL A 110 -31.76 -7.97 -33.65
#